data_AF-A0A9Q1BBV0-F1
#
_entry.id   AF-A0A9Q1BBV0-F1
#
_cell.length_a   1.000
_cell.length_b   1.000
_cell.length_c   1.000
_cell.angle_alpha   90.00
_cell.angle_beta   90.00
_cell.angle_gamma   90.00
#
_symmetry.space_group_name_H-M   'P 1'
#
loop_
_entity.id
_entity.type
_entity.pdbx_description
1 polymer ?
#
loop_
_entity_poly.entity_id
_entity_poly.type
_entity_poly.pdbx_seq_one_letter_code
_entity_poly.pdbx_strand_id
1 'polypeptide(L)'
;MLCSEQQEKAKALSAPSGDPSQPETASIDVRGRGVWKCNTSVLRDEHFQSDFKKHFEMWNTLKPAFTSIIEWWDDVKERAKDLIFRHSVRVAQVRWARLENLKLNLNQANRKEFEDLLDRERKGAFIRSRTRFLGSEEEAFAFFHRQERYRAADQVIRPVRDHTGFIVTDSKDVLKASVPMFTLTINNQTSTITIDFFLFISSSALHV
;
A
#
# COMPACT_ATOMS: atom_id res chain seq x y z
N MET A 1 41.27 -46.37 30.39
CA MET A 1 39.88 -46.37 30.88
C MET A 1 39.28 -44.98 30.64
N LEU A 2 38.92 -44.73 29.38
CA LEU A 2 38.16 -43.55 28.93
C LEU A 2 36.75 -44.07 28.68
N CYS A 3 35.92 -44.16 29.72
CA CYS A 3 34.58 -44.75 29.61
C CYS A 3 33.55 -44.15 30.58
N SER A 4 33.69 -42.87 30.94
CA SER A 4 32.71 -42.22 31.82
C SER A 4 32.47 -40.73 31.55
N GLU A 5 33.06 -40.15 30.50
CA GLU A 5 32.90 -38.74 30.13
C GLU A 5 32.17 -38.52 28.79
N GLN A 6 31.58 -39.57 28.23
CA GLN A 6 30.84 -39.54 26.96
C GLN A 6 29.32 -39.68 27.15
N GLN A 7 28.83 -39.70 28.39
CA GLN A 7 27.41 -39.95 28.67
C GLN A 7 26.62 -38.73 29.18
N GLU A 8 27.29 -37.59 29.37
CA GLU A 8 26.65 -36.35 29.83
C GLU A 8 26.44 -35.30 28.72
N LYS A 9 26.99 -35.53 27.52
CA LYS A 9 26.77 -34.66 26.33
C LYS A 9 25.64 -35.11 25.40
N ALA A 10 24.95 -36.21 25.72
CA ALA A 10 23.86 -36.76 24.91
C ALA A 10 22.45 -36.36 25.37
N LYS A 11 22.31 -35.41 26.32
CA LYS A 11 21.01 -34.96 26.86
C LYS A 11 20.75 -33.46 26.67
N ALA A 12 21.38 -32.85 25.65
CA ALA A 12 21.21 -31.43 25.31
C ALA A 12 20.81 -31.21 23.85
N LEU A 13 20.05 -32.14 23.26
CA LEU A 13 19.44 -31.95 21.94
C LEU A 13 18.05 -32.60 21.90
N SER A 14 17.11 -32.01 22.64
CA SER A 14 15.68 -32.18 22.39
C SER A 14 15.11 -30.81 22.02
N ALA A 15 15.32 -30.41 20.77
CA ALA A 15 14.53 -29.36 20.15
C ALA A 15 13.07 -29.85 20.09
N PRO A 16 12.06 -29.01 20.40
CA PRO A 16 10.68 -29.38 20.16
C PRO A 16 10.49 -29.56 18.65
N SER A 17 10.12 -30.78 18.28
CA SER A 17 9.70 -31.17 16.93
C SER A 17 8.43 -30.40 16.55
N GLY A 18 8.62 -29.23 15.94
CA GLY A 18 7.60 -28.58 15.12
C GLY A 18 7.59 -29.24 13.75
N ASP A 19 6.51 -29.97 13.46
CA ASP A 19 6.23 -30.63 12.20
C ASP A 19 6.28 -29.61 11.03
N PRO A 20 7.14 -29.75 10.00
CA PRO A 20 7.21 -28.82 8.86
C PRO A 20 6.04 -28.96 7.88
N SER A 21 5.04 -29.77 8.22
CA SER A 21 4.05 -30.31 7.29
C SER A 21 2.67 -29.68 7.40
N GLN A 22 2.59 -28.38 7.71
CA GLN A 22 1.35 -27.62 7.51
C GLN A 22 1.66 -26.37 6.69
N PRO A 23 1.07 -26.19 5.50
CA PRO A 23 0.94 -24.86 4.95
C PRO A 23 0.00 -24.14 5.90
N GLU A 24 0.55 -23.41 6.87
CA GLU A 24 -0.18 -22.30 7.47
C GLU A 24 -0.77 -21.54 6.29
N THR A 25 -2.09 -21.60 6.18
CA THR A 25 -2.84 -20.75 5.28
C THR A 25 -2.65 -19.33 5.81
N ALA A 26 -1.48 -18.76 5.51
CA ALA A 26 -1.32 -17.35 5.36
C ALA A 26 -2.41 -16.99 4.36
N SER A 27 -3.53 -16.49 4.89
CA SER A 27 -4.39 -15.60 4.14
C SER A 27 -3.46 -14.46 3.75
N ILE A 28 -2.78 -14.64 2.63
CA ILE A 28 -2.18 -13.58 1.85
C ILE A 28 -3.37 -12.66 1.68
N ASP A 29 -3.41 -11.59 2.47
CA ASP A 29 -4.34 -10.51 2.26
C ASP A 29 -4.03 -10.06 0.83
N VAL A 30 -4.85 -10.53 -0.12
CA VAL A 30 -4.75 -10.19 -1.54
C VAL A 30 -5.25 -8.76 -1.66
N ARG A 31 -4.61 -7.84 -0.95
CA ARG A 31 -4.61 -6.43 -1.33
C ARG A 31 -4.00 -6.42 -2.72
N GLY A 32 -4.88 -6.32 -3.71
CA GLY A 32 -4.51 -6.38 -5.10
C GLY A 32 -3.37 -5.41 -5.40
N ARG A 33 -2.58 -5.72 -6.44
CA ARG A 33 -1.63 -4.78 -7.06
C ARG A 33 -2.30 -3.42 -7.12
N GLY A 34 -1.70 -2.44 -6.44
CA GLY A 34 -2.37 -1.22 -5.99
C GLY A 34 -3.27 -0.53 -7.01
N VAL A 35 -4.24 0.23 -6.49
CA VAL A 35 -5.22 1.01 -7.27
C VAL A 35 -4.53 1.70 -8.45
N TRP A 36 -4.99 1.43 -9.67
CA TRP A 36 -4.48 2.09 -10.87
C TRP A 36 -4.72 3.60 -10.76
N LYS A 37 -3.64 4.38 -10.75
CA LYS A 37 -3.68 5.85 -10.72
C LYS A 37 -3.65 6.39 -12.15
N CYS A 38 -4.81 6.80 -12.64
CA CYS A 38 -4.95 7.47 -13.94
C CYS A 38 -4.55 8.95 -13.81
N ASN A 39 -3.80 9.47 -14.79
CA ASN A 39 -3.57 10.91 -14.89
C ASN A 39 -4.85 11.60 -15.39
N THR A 40 -5.52 12.33 -14.50
CA THR A 40 -6.80 12.99 -14.79
C THR A 40 -6.68 14.09 -15.84
N SER A 41 -5.47 14.60 -16.14
CA SER A 41 -5.28 15.58 -17.21
C SER A 41 -5.65 15.02 -18.59
N VAL A 42 -5.53 13.71 -18.81
CA VAL A 42 -5.90 13.05 -20.07
C VAL A 42 -7.38 13.24 -20.38
N LEU A 43 -8.22 13.32 -19.34
CA LEU A 43 -9.67 13.49 -19.51
C LEU A 43 -10.05 14.89 -20.04
N ARG A 44 -9.12 15.85 -20.02
CA ARG A 44 -9.32 17.20 -20.55
C ARG A 44 -8.89 17.36 -22.02
N ASP A 45 -8.25 16.34 -22.60
CA ASP A 45 -7.82 16.38 -23.99
C ASP A 45 -9.01 16.14 -24.94
N GLU A 46 -9.28 17.11 -25.82
CA GLU A 46 -10.39 17.06 -26.78
C GLU A 46 -10.30 15.86 -27.73
N HIS A 47 -9.07 15.49 -28.14
CA HIS A 47 -8.86 14.34 -29.03
C HIS A 47 -9.23 13.04 -28.30
N PHE A 48 -8.83 12.94 -27.03
CA PHE A 48 -9.19 11.80 -26.19
C PHE A 48 -10.70 11.74 -25.96
N GLN A 49 -11.37 12.86 -25.66
CA GLN A 49 -12.81 12.89 -25.45
C GLN A 49 -13.58 12.43 -26.69
N SER A 50 -13.16 12.89 -27.88
CA SER A 50 -13.74 12.48 -29.16
C SER A 50 -13.56 10.99 -29.41
N ASP A 51 -12.34 10.47 -29.21
CA ASP A 51 -12.03 9.05 -29.36
C ASP A 51 -12.80 8.20 -28.35
N PHE A 52 -12.86 8.62 -27.09
CA PHE A 52 -13.59 7.95 -26.03
C PHE A 52 -15.07 7.87 -26.36
N LYS A 53 -15.70 8.97 -26.80
CA LYS A 53 -17.11 8.99 -27.15
C LYS A 53 -17.44 7.99 -28.26
N LYS A 54 -16.65 7.98 -29.34
CA LYS A 54 -16.82 7.02 -30.46
C LYS A 54 -16.69 5.57 -30.00
N HIS A 55 -15.65 5.28 -29.21
CA HIS A 55 -15.44 3.92 -28.71
C HIS A 55 -16.53 3.51 -27.72
N PHE A 56 -16.98 4.42 -26.86
CA PHE A 56 -18.03 4.16 -25.88
C PHE A 56 -19.37 3.88 -26.55
N GLU A 57 -19.73 4.64 -27.59
CA GLU A 57 -20.92 4.36 -28.41
C GLU A 57 -20.86 2.95 -29.01
N MET A 58 -19.71 2.54 -29.53
CA MET A 58 -19.47 1.18 -30.02
C MET A 58 -19.55 0.13 -28.90
N TRP A 59 -18.99 0.36 -27.71
CA TRP A 59 -19.07 -0.60 -26.61
C TRP A 59 -20.49 -0.74 -26.06
N ASN A 60 -21.29 0.34 -26.16
CA ASN A 60 -22.68 0.33 -25.73
C ASN A 60 -23.56 -0.54 -26.65
N THR A 61 -23.22 -0.70 -27.93
CA THR A 61 -23.95 -1.64 -28.82
C THR A 61 -23.69 -3.10 -28.47
N LEU A 62 -22.56 -3.39 -27.81
CA LEU A 62 -22.19 -4.74 -27.35
C LEU A 62 -22.87 -5.12 -26.03
N LYS A 63 -23.48 -4.16 -25.33
CA LYS A 63 -24.14 -4.37 -24.04
C LYS A 63 -25.11 -5.56 -24.00
N PRO A 64 -25.95 -5.83 -25.03
CA PRO A 64 -26.86 -6.96 -25.02
C PRO A 64 -26.19 -8.35 -25.04
N ALA A 65 -24.91 -8.42 -25.39
CA ALA A 65 -24.17 -9.69 -25.47
C ALA A 65 -23.68 -10.19 -24.10
N PHE A 66 -23.76 -9.37 -23.06
CA PHE A 66 -23.29 -9.73 -21.72
C PHE A 66 -24.40 -10.34 -20.87
N THR A 67 -24.03 -11.30 -20.02
CA THR A 67 -24.98 -11.98 -19.13
C THR A 67 -25.39 -11.12 -17.95
N SER A 68 -24.49 -10.23 -17.52
CA SER A 68 -24.68 -9.31 -16.40
C SER A 68 -24.23 -7.89 -16.74
N ILE A 69 -24.94 -6.91 -16.20
CA ILE A 69 -24.58 -5.50 -16.31
C ILE A 69 -23.23 -5.18 -15.64
N ILE A 70 -22.88 -5.93 -14.60
CA ILE A 70 -21.62 -5.74 -13.86
C ILE A 70 -20.45 -6.19 -14.74
N GLU A 71 -20.57 -7.36 -15.38
CA GLU A 71 -19.58 -7.91 -16.31
C GLU A 71 -19.32 -6.96 -17.47
N TRP A 72 -20.39 -6.40 -18.05
CA TRP A 72 -20.27 -5.36 -19.09
C TRP A 72 -19.52 -4.13 -18.60
N TRP A 73 -19.83 -3.63 -17.39
CA TRP A 73 -19.13 -2.48 -16.83
C TRP A 73 -17.65 -2.74 -16.56
N ASP A 74 -17.27 -3.94 -16.15
CA ASP A 74 -15.88 -4.30 -15.91
C ASP A 74 -15.09 -4.39 -17.22
N ASP A 75 -15.67 -4.96 -18.28
CA ASP A 75 -15.09 -4.94 -19.63
C ASP A 75 -14.95 -3.51 -20.18
N VAL A 76 -15.97 -2.65 -20.02
CA VAL A 76 -15.90 -1.24 -20.43
C VAL A 76 -14.79 -0.48 -19.69
N LYS A 77 -14.63 -0.70 -18.38
CA LYS A 77 -13.55 -0.07 -17.59
C LYS A 77 -12.17 -0.49 -18.08
N GLU A 78 -11.96 -1.77 -18.37
CA GLU A 78 -10.67 -2.25 -18.86
C GLU A 78 -10.37 -1.69 -20.26
N ARG A 79 -11.37 -1.64 -21.15
CA ARG A 79 -11.23 -0.99 -22.47
C ARG A 79 -10.95 0.50 -22.37
N ALA A 80 -11.60 1.19 -21.43
CA ALA A 80 -11.36 2.61 -21.17
C ALA A 80 -9.91 2.85 -20.70
N LYS A 81 -9.42 2.00 -19.80
CA LYS A 81 -8.03 2.01 -19.35
C LYS A 81 -7.05 1.78 -20.49
N ASP A 82 -7.30 0.79 -21.34
CA ASP A 82 -6.47 0.55 -22.54
C ASP A 82 -6.49 1.71 -23.53
N LEU A 83 -7.63 2.36 -23.70
CA LEU A 83 -7.74 3.54 -24.55
C LEU A 83 -6.92 4.71 -23.99
N ILE A 84 -7.00 4.96 -22.69
CA ILE A 84 -6.20 5.96 -21.98
C ILE A 84 -4.70 5.67 -22.13
N PHE A 85 -4.30 4.41 -21.98
CA PHE A 85 -2.91 4.00 -22.15
C PHE A 85 -2.41 4.26 -23.58
N ARG A 86 -3.14 3.78 -24.58
CA ARG A 86 -2.79 4.01 -26.00
C ARG A 86 -2.71 5.49 -26.34
N HIS A 87 -3.65 6.30 -25.85
CA HIS A 87 -3.62 7.74 -26.05
C HIS A 87 -2.39 8.39 -25.43
N SER A 88 -2.10 8.05 -24.18
CA SER A 88 -0.94 8.59 -23.45
C SER A 88 0.39 8.24 -24.13
N VAL A 89 0.52 7.01 -24.64
CA VAL A 89 1.68 6.57 -25.42
C VAL A 89 1.80 7.36 -26.71
N ARG A 90 0.71 7.54 -27.46
CA ARG A 90 0.70 8.32 -28.70
C ARG A 90 1.14 9.76 -28.47
N VAL A 91 0.59 10.42 -27.45
CA VAL A 91 0.96 11.80 -27.09
C VAL A 91 2.45 11.88 -26.71
N ALA A 92 2.96 10.91 -25.95
CA ALA A 92 4.37 10.83 -25.61
C ALA A 92 5.27 10.67 -26.85
N GLN A 93 4.88 9.79 -27.78
CA GLN A 93 5.62 9.57 -29.04
C GLN A 93 5.67 10.82 -29.90
N VAL A 94 4.53 11.50 -30.09
CA VAL A 94 4.48 12.78 -30.84
C VAL A 94 5.38 13.82 -30.16
N ARG A 95 5.34 13.91 -28.83
CA ARG A 95 6.21 14.81 -28.08
C ARG A 95 7.69 14.50 -28.28
N TRP A 96 8.06 13.22 -28.26
CA TRP A 96 9.44 12.77 -28.45
C TRP A 96 9.92 13.06 -29.87
N ALA A 97 9.10 12.77 -30.88
CA ALA A 97 9.40 13.11 -32.27
C ALA A 97 9.58 14.63 -32.47
N ARG A 98 8.73 15.44 -31.81
CA ARG A 98 8.86 16.90 -31.81
C ARG A 98 10.17 17.35 -31.16
N LEU A 99 10.52 16.78 -30.01
CA LEU A 99 11.76 17.11 -29.31
C LEU A 99 13.00 16.79 -30.16
N GLU A 100 13.02 15.62 -30.82
CA GLU A 100 14.14 15.24 -31.70
C GLU A 100 14.22 16.15 -32.93
N ASN A 101 13.08 16.50 -33.53
CA ASN A 101 13.05 17.44 -34.64
C ASN A 101 13.57 18.83 -34.25
N LEU A 102 13.19 19.33 -33.07
CA LEU A 102 13.67 20.60 -32.53
C LEU A 102 15.16 20.58 -32.21
N LYS A 103 15.69 19.44 -31.73
CA LYS A 103 17.12 19.25 -31.48
C LYS A 103 17.95 19.36 -32.76
N LEU A 104 17.46 18.80 -33.86
CA LEU A 104 18.13 18.87 -35.16
C LEU A 104 18.02 20.26 -35.82
N ASN A 105 16.92 20.98 -35.59
CA ASN A 105 16.64 22.28 -36.21
C ASN A 105 16.64 23.44 -35.19
N LEU A 106 17.58 23.39 -34.24
CA LEU A 106 17.57 24.29 -33.09
C LEU A 106 17.99 25.71 -33.49
N ASN A 107 17.03 26.63 -33.47
CA ASN A 107 17.24 28.06 -33.73
C ASN A 107 16.81 28.89 -32.52
N GLN A 108 17.19 30.18 -32.47
CA GLN A 108 16.82 31.09 -31.36
C GLN A 108 15.29 31.14 -31.13
N ALA A 109 14.48 31.10 -32.19
CA ALA A 109 13.03 31.12 -32.10
C ALA A 109 12.44 29.88 -31.37
N ASN A 110 13.02 28.71 -31.58
CA ASN A 110 12.50 27.44 -31.06
C ASN A 110 13.20 26.98 -29.78
N ARG A 111 14.24 27.70 -29.34
CA ARG A 111 15.03 27.39 -28.14
C ARG A 111 14.16 27.26 -26.89
N LYS A 112 13.21 28.18 -26.71
CA LYS A 112 12.31 28.18 -25.56
C LYS A 112 11.37 26.97 -25.56
N GLU A 113 10.78 26.63 -26.72
CA GLU A 113 9.94 25.44 -26.86
C GLU A 113 10.72 24.17 -26.51
N PHE A 114 11.97 24.07 -26.98
CA PHE A 114 12.85 22.94 -26.68
C PHE A 114 13.17 22.83 -25.18
N GLU A 115 13.50 23.94 -24.52
CA GLU A 115 13.75 23.99 -23.07
C GLU A 115 12.50 23.58 -22.27
N ASP A 116 11.33 24.10 -22.62
CA ASP A 116 10.05 23.77 -21.97
C ASP A 116 9.70 22.28 -22.09
N LEU A 117 10.01 21.65 -23.24
CA LEU A 117 9.80 20.22 -23.44
C LEU A 117 10.80 19.38 -22.63
N LEU A 118 12.06 19.79 -22.56
CA LEU A 118 13.07 19.13 -21.73
C LEU A 118 12.74 19.21 -20.24
N ASP A 119 12.30 20.37 -19.76
CA ASP A 119 11.92 20.54 -18.35
C ASP A 119 10.74 19.64 -17.96
N ARG A 120 9.76 19.47 -18.84
CA ARG A 120 8.68 18.50 -18.63
C ARG A 120 9.21 17.08 -18.53
N GLU A 121 10.16 16.68 -19.38
CA GLU A 121 10.74 15.35 -19.34
C GLU A 121 11.59 15.12 -18.08
N ARG A 122 12.38 16.12 -17.65
CA ARG A 122 13.13 16.07 -16.38
C ARG A 122 12.20 15.90 -15.18
N LYS A 123 11.12 16.69 -15.11
CA LYS A 123 10.09 16.56 -14.06
C LYS A 123 9.46 15.17 -14.07
N GLY A 124 9.12 14.65 -15.26
CA GLY A 124 8.60 13.30 -15.42
C GLY A 124 9.56 12.23 -14.94
N ALA A 125 10.84 12.32 -15.31
CA ALA A 125 11.88 11.40 -14.87
C ALA A 125 12.08 11.45 -13.34
N PHE A 126 12.08 12.64 -12.76
CA PHE A 126 12.15 12.84 -11.32
C PHE A 126 10.98 12.16 -10.60
N ILE A 127 9.73 12.39 -11.04
CA ILE A 127 8.54 11.76 -10.45
C ILE A 127 8.64 10.24 -10.55
N ARG A 128 8.98 9.68 -11.71
CA ARG A 128 9.11 8.22 -11.90
C ARG A 128 10.19 7.62 -11.00
N SER A 129 11.34 8.29 -10.89
CA SER A 129 12.43 7.88 -9.99
C SER A 129 11.99 7.90 -8.53
N ARG A 130 11.33 8.98 -8.09
CA ARG A 130 10.81 9.12 -6.72
C ARG A 130 9.75 8.07 -6.41
N THR A 131 8.81 7.80 -7.32
CA THR A 131 7.79 6.76 -7.16
C THR A 131 8.42 5.38 -7.03
N ARG A 132 9.44 5.08 -7.85
CA ARG A 132 10.19 3.82 -7.77
C ARG A 132 10.90 3.67 -6.42
N PHE A 133 11.54 4.75 -5.97
CA PHE A 133 12.24 4.79 -4.69
C PHE A 133 11.30 4.58 -3.49
N LEU A 134 10.16 5.28 -3.45
CA LEU A 134 9.16 5.10 -2.40
C LEU A 134 8.58 3.68 -2.40
N GLY A 135 8.31 3.10 -3.57
CA GLY A 135 7.86 1.71 -3.67
C GLY A 135 8.87 0.71 -3.11
N SER A 136 10.17 0.94 -3.30
CA SER A 136 11.21 0.10 -2.70
C SER A 136 11.41 0.32 -1.19
N GLU A 137 11.14 1.51 -0.67
CA GLU A 137 11.18 1.76 0.78
C GLU A 137 10.02 1.05 1.49
N GLU A 138 8.82 0.99 0.90
CA GLU A 138 7.70 0.21 1.45
C GLU A 138 8.06 -1.27 1.63
N GLU A 139 8.87 -1.85 0.73
CA GLU A 139 9.42 -3.21 0.86
C GLU A 139 10.46 -3.32 1.98
N ALA A 140 11.33 -2.31 2.15
CA ALA A 140 12.33 -2.27 3.22
C ALA A 140 11.71 -2.08 4.62
N PHE A 141 10.66 -1.27 4.74
CA PHE A 141 9.90 -1.10 5.98
C PHE A 141 8.96 -2.27 6.28
N ALA A 142 8.55 -3.06 5.26
CA ALA A 142 7.79 -4.28 5.48
C ALA A 142 8.55 -5.29 6.35
N PHE A 143 9.88 -5.36 6.21
CA PHE A 143 10.73 -6.16 7.09
C PHE A 143 10.64 -5.70 8.55
N PHE A 144 10.79 -4.40 8.80
CA PHE A 144 10.68 -3.83 10.14
C PHE A 144 9.27 -3.97 10.74
N HIS A 145 8.22 -3.73 9.95
CA HIS A 145 6.85 -3.95 10.40
C HIS A 145 6.57 -5.42 10.72
N ARG A 146 7.15 -6.36 9.96
CA ARG A 146 7.06 -7.78 10.25
C ARG A 146 7.80 -8.12 11.54
N GLN A 147 9.00 -7.58 11.72
CA GLN A 147 9.81 -7.78 12.92
C GLN A 147 9.14 -7.18 14.17
N GLU A 148 8.52 -6.01 14.06
CA GLU A 148 7.73 -5.41 15.12
C GLU A 148 6.46 -6.21 15.44
N ARG A 149 5.81 -6.81 14.43
CA ARG A 149 4.70 -7.76 14.68
C ARG A 149 5.16 -9.03 15.39
N TYR A 150 6.33 -9.57 15.05
CA TYR A 150 6.92 -10.71 15.76
C TYR A 150 7.23 -10.34 17.22
N ARG A 151 7.87 -9.19 17.46
CA ARG A 151 8.16 -8.69 18.81
C ARG A 151 6.88 -8.41 19.60
N ALA A 152 5.87 -7.84 18.96
CA ALA A 152 4.57 -7.59 19.59
C ALA A 152 3.89 -8.90 20.02
N ALA A 153 4.00 -9.99 19.23
CA ALA A 153 3.47 -11.31 19.59
C ALA A 153 4.16 -11.93 20.81
N ASP A 154 5.46 -11.66 20.99
CA ASP A 154 6.22 -12.09 22.17
C ASP A 154 6.00 -11.19 23.39
N GLN A 155 5.63 -9.93 23.18
CA GLN A 155 5.34 -8.95 24.23
C GLN A 155 3.86 -8.91 24.66
N VAL A 156 2.98 -9.73 24.08
CA VAL A 156 1.59 -9.85 24.54
C VAL A 156 1.58 -10.41 25.96
N ILE A 157 0.92 -9.69 26.88
CA ILE A 157 0.74 -10.14 28.26
C ILE A 157 -0.28 -11.30 28.27
N ARG A 158 0.21 -12.53 28.41
CA ARG A 158 -0.61 -13.75 28.25
C ARG A 158 -1.40 -14.15 29.51
N PRO A 159 -0.93 -13.83 30.73
CA PRO A 159 -1.78 -13.93 31.93
C PRO A 159 -1.77 -12.64 32.76
N VAL A 160 -2.95 -12.10 33.08
CA VAL A 160 -3.12 -11.01 34.04
C VAL A 160 -3.82 -11.53 35.29
N ARG A 161 -3.33 -11.12 36.46
CA ARG A 161 -4.02 -11.42 37.73
C ARG A 161 -5.13 -10.41 37.93
N ASP A 162 -6.33 -10.91 38.16
CA ASP A 162 -7.47 -10.08 38.52
C ASP A 162 -7.35 -9.57 39.96
N HIS A 163 -8.15 -8.57 40.33
CA HIS A 163 -8.23 -7.98 41.68
C HIS A 163 -8.57 -9.00 42.79
N THR A 164 -9.11 -10.15 42.40
CA THR A 164 -9.45 -11.30 43.25
C THR A 164 -8.33 -12.34 43.38
N GLY A 165 -7.20 -12.14 42.67
CA GLY A 165 -6.02 -13.02 42.72
C GLY A 165 -6.02 -14.18 41.72
N PHE A 166 -7.09 -14.36 40.93
CA PHE A 166 -7.17 -15.40 39.90
C PHE A 166 -6.40 -15.01 38.63
N ILE A 167 -5.76 -16.01 38.00
CA ILE A 167 -5.00 -15.83 36.77
C ILE A 167 -5.95 -15.94 35.59
N VAL A 168 -6.06 -14.87 34.82
CA VAL A 168 -6.90 -14.79 33.63
C VAL A 168 -6.02 -14.82 32.39
N THR A 169 -6.27 -15.80 31.52
CA THR A 169 -5.51 -16.04 30.28
C THR A 169 -6.28 -15.71 29.00
N ASP A 170 -7.60 -15.48 29.09
CA ASP A 170 -8.40 -15.12 27.91
C ASP A 170 -8.26 -13.62 27.58
N SER A 171 -8.01 -13.31 26.31
CA SER A 171 -7.69 -11.95 25.82
C SER A 171 -8.77 -10.93 26.16
N LYS A 172 -10.05 -11.33 26.19
CA LYS A 172 -11.17 -10.45 26.52
C LYS A 172 -11.22 -10.11 28.01
N ASP A 173 -10.86 -11.06 28.86
CA ASP A 173 -10.91 -10.91 30.31
C ASP A 173 -9.63 -10.24 30.84
N VAL A 174 -8.49 -10.41 30.17
CA VAL A 174 -7.26 -9.61 30.39
C VAL A 174 -7.52 -8.12 30.13
N LEU A 175 -8.26 -7.79 29.08
CA LEU A 175 -8.63 -6.40 28.78
C LEU A 175 -9.56 -5.83 29.87
N LYS A 176 -10.57 -6.59 30.32
CA LYS A 176 -11.44 -6.14 31.42
C LYS A 176 -10.69 -5.96 32.74
N ALA A 177 -9.76 -6.86 33.07
CA ALA A 177 -8.98 -6.80 34.30
C ALA A 177 -7.93 -5.67 34.29
N SER A 178 -7.44 -5.26 33.12
CA SER A 178 -6.44 -4.19 32.99
C SER A 178 -7.04 -2.78 32.92
N VAL A 179 -8.30 -2.62 32.52
CA VAL A 179 -9.00 -1.32 32.45
C VAL A 179 -9.00 -0.53 33.78
N PRO A 180 -9.25 -1.13 34.96
CA PRO A 180 -9.16 -0.41 36.24
C PRO A 180 -7.74 0.09 36.56
N MET A 181 -6.71 -0.69 36.18
CA MET A 181 -5.32 -0.35 36.43
C MET A 181 -4.90 0.87 35.59
N PHE A 182 -5.29 0.91 34.31
CA PHE A 182 -4.99 2.05 33.43
C PHE A 182 -5.82 3.30 33.76
N THR A 183 -7.09 3.16 34.13
CA THR A 183 -7.94 4.31 34.49
C THR A 183 -7.50 5.00 35.79
N LEU A 184 -7.05 4.24 36.79
CA LEU A 184 -6.47 4.81 38.02
C LEU A 184 -5.14 5.53 37.76
N THR A 185 -4.33 5.02 36.84
CA THR A 185 -3.02 5.62 36.52
C THR A 185 -3.18 6.93 35.73
N ILE A 186 -4.14 6.99 34.81
CA ILE A 186 -4.44 8.20 34.03
C ILE A 186 -5.03 9.29 34.95
N ASN A 187 -5.97 8.94 35.84
CA ASN A 187 -6.62 9.92 36.73
C ASN A 187 -5.69 10.49 37.81
N ASN A 188 -4.56 9.85 38.11
CA ASN A 188 -3.55 10.36 39.03
C ASN A 188 -2.47 11.23 38.34
N GLN A 189 -2.47 11.32 37.01
CA GLN A 189 -1.55 12.15 36.23
C GLN A 189 -2.21 13.36 35.56
N THR A 190 -3.53 13.54 35.70
CA THR A 190 -4.31 14.62 35.07
C THR A 190 -4.17 16.00 35.73
N SER A 191 -3.11 16.24 36.51
CA SER A 191 -2.77 17.61 36.94
C SER A 191 -1.87 18.38 35.96
N THR A 192 -1.37 17.79 34.86
CA THR A 192 -0.34 18.48 34.05
C THR A 192 -0.39 18.32 32.52
N ILE A 193 -1.48 17.86 31.88
CA ILE A 193 -1.50 17.82 30.39
C ILE A 193 -2.85 18.33 29.85
N THR A 194 -2.97 19.65 29.84
CA THR A 194 -3.98 20.47 29.15
C THR A 194 -3.56 20.85 27.72
N ILE A 195 -2.75 20.03 27.06
CA ILE A 195 -2.35 20.28 25.67
C ILE A 195 -2.36 18.93 24.97
N ASP A 196 -3.47 18.62 24.29
CA ASP A 196 -3.57 17.69 23.15
C ASP A 196 -5.04 17.36 22.76
N PHE A 197 -6.01 18.08 23.30
CA PHE A 197 -7.39 18.02 22.79
C PHE A 197 -7.53 18.56 21.34
N PHE A 198 -6.53 19.30 20.85
CA PHE A 198 -6.49 19.83 19.48
C PHE A 198 -6.14 18.79 18.41
N LEU A 199 -5.61 17.61 18.77
CA LEU A 199 -5.35 16.52 17.82
C LEU A 199 -6.53 15.55 17.65
N PHE A 200 -7.58 15.65 18.48
CA PHE A 200 -8.76 14.79 18.37
C PHE A 200 -9.79 15.30 17.34
N ILE A 201 -9.86 16.61 17.07
CA ILE A 201 -10.81 17.16 16.08
C ILE A 201 -10.34 16.92 14.63
N SER A 202 -9.05 16.71 14.38
CA SER A 202 -8.55 16.35 13.04
C SER A 202 -8.81 14.90 12.62
N SER A 203 -9.32 14.03 13.52
CA SER A 203 -9.56 12.61 13.20
C SER A 203 -11.05 12.20 13.12
N SER A 204 -11.99 13.15 13.20
CA SER A 204 -13.43 12.88 13.02
C SER A 204 -13.98 13.31 11.65
N ALA A 205 -13.13 13.83 10.75
CA ALA A 205 -13.48 14.07 9.36
C ALA A 205 -13.03 12.90 8.47
N LEU A 206 -13.65 11.72 8.64
CA LEU A 206 -13.69 10.65 7.63
C LEU A 206 -14.61 9.49 8.08
N HIS A 207 -15.89 9.79 8.28
CA HIS A 207 -17.00 8.87 8.03
C HIS A 207 -18.29 9.67 7.81
N VAL A 208 -18.38 10.29 6.64
CA VAL A 208 -19.58 10.32 5.77
C VAL A 208 -19.08 10.23 4.34
#